data_AF-A0A2W4NRI6-F1
#
_entry.id   AF-A0A2W4NRI6-F1
#
_cell.length_a   1.000
_cell.length_b   1.000
_cell.length_c   1.000
_cell.angle_alpha   90.00
_cell.angle_beta   90.00
_cell.angle_gamma   90.00
#
_symmetry.space_group_name_H-M   'P 1'
#
loop_
_entity.id
_entity.type
_entity.pdbx_description
1 polymer ?
#
loop_
_entity_poly.entity_id
_entity_poly.type
_entity_poly.pdbx_seq_one_letter_code
_entity_poly.pdbx_strand_id
1 'polypeptide(L)'
;MGDFRGYLQRLNVRPDPEALGPAGKAALQAHFDPYAAEVVVNGRTIAWSSIDEVEVVRAARVGGPAGWLVKQMYGEDRYHVGIYFGPEEAVLTNVPLSVAEHVVRTIAFYAPHPVRYSGVEGLSPIAHG
;
A
#
# COMPACT_ATOMS: atom_id res chain seq x y z
N MET A 1 -8.36 8.07 -15.22
CA MET A 1 -7.25 7.11 -15.02
C MET A 1 -7.94 5.81 -14.66
N GLY A 2 -7.87 4.80 -15.51
CA GLY A 2 -8.70 3.59 -15.36
C GLY A 2 -8.30 2.85 -14.10
N ASP A 3 -9.29 2.49 -13.28
CA ASP A 3 -9.08 1.64 -12.10
C ASP A 3 -8.59 0.28 -12.59
N PHE A 4 -7.29 0.02 -12.49
CA PHE A 4 -6.76 -1.32 -12.71
C PHE A 4 -7.35 -2.21 -11.60
N ARG A 5 -7.99 -3.32 -11.96
CA ARG A 5 -8.67 -4.22 -11.02
C ARG A 5 -8.29 -5.67 -11.27
N GLY A 6 -8.12 -6.43 -10.19
CA GLY A 6 -7.85 -7.87 -10.25
C GLY A 6 -7.67 -8.48 -8.87
N TYR A 7 -7.06 -9.66 -8.80
CA TYR A 7 -6.66 -10.28 -7.53
C TYR A 7 -5.14 -10.26 -7.41
N LEU A 8 -4.62 -9.95 -6.22
CA LEU A 8 -3.18 -10.04 -5.97
C LEU A 8 -2.69 -11.47 -6.22
N GLN A 9 -1.68 -11.62 -7.06
CA GLN A 9 -1.01 -12.90 -7.22
C GLN A 9 -0.13 -13.15 -5.99
N ARG A 10 -0.27 -14.33 -5.39
CA ARG A 10 0.51 -14.71 -4.22
C ARG A 10 2.01 -14.71 -4.53
N LEU A 11 2.79 -14.05 -3.67
CA LEU A 11 4.25 -14.01 -3.78
C LEU A 11 4.89 -15.14 -2.96
N ASN A 12 5.97 -15.71 -3.50
CA ASN A 12 6.76 -16.75 -2.81
C ASN A 12 7.97 -16.16 -2.08
N VAL A 13 8.27 -14.87 -2.27
CA VAL A 13 9.41 -14.18 -1.67
C VAL A 13 8.89 -12.96 -0.92
N ARG A 14 9.31 -12.83 0.35
CA ARG A 14 8.96 -11.69 1.19
C ARG A 14 9.57 -10.42 0.61
N PRO A 15 8.81 -9.32 0.46
CA PRO A 15 9.38 -8.02 0.09
C PRO A 15 10.42 -7.57 1.11
N ASP A 16 11.59 -7.16 0.63
CA ASP A 16 12.67 -6.68 1.48
C ASP A 16 12.42 -5.22 1.89
N PRO A 17 12.22 -4.91 3.19
CA PRO A 17 12.09 -3.53 3.64
C PRO A 17 13.40 -2.74 3.49
N GLU A 18 14.55 -3.41 3.38
CA GLU A 18 15.85 -2.76 3.17
C GLU A 18 15.98 -2.11 1.80
N ALA A 19 15.18 -2.54 0.83
CA ALA A 19 15.10 -1.93 -0.50
C ALA A 19 14.49 -0.51 -0.49
N LEU A 20 13.89 -0.09 0.63
CA LEU A 20 13.32 1.24 0.78
C LEU A 20 14.36 2.26 1.22
N GLY A 21 14.32 3.46 0.66
CA GLY A 21 15.09 4.58 1.16
C GLY A 21 14.70 4.95 2.60
N PRO A 22 15.55 5.73 3.32
CA PRO A 22 15.33 6.04 4.74
C PRO A 22 13.94 6.61 5.07
N ALA A 23 13.41 7.48 4.22
CA ALA A 23 12.08 8.06 4.39
C ALA A 23 10.95 7.02 4.26
N GLY A 24 11.10 6.04 3.36
CA GLY A 24 10.13 4.96 3.19
C GLY A 24 10.12 4.00 4.37
N LYS A 25 11.30 3.68 4.90
CA LYS A 25 11.44 2.88 6.13
C LYS A 25 10.79 3.54 7.32
N ALA A 26 11.03 4.84 7.53
CA ALA A 26 10.42 5.58 8.63
C ALA A 26 8.88 5.60 8.53
N ALA A 27 8.33 5.77 7.32
CA ALA A 27 6.90 5.73 7.09
C ALA A 27 6.29 4.35 7.37
N LEU A 28 6.95 3.26 6.95
CA LEU A 28 6.51 1.91 7.29
C LEU A 28 6.58 1.63 8.78
N GLN A 29 7.73 1.87 9.41
CA GLN A 29 7.94 1.55 10.84
C GLN A 29 6.92 2.24 11.75
N ALA A 30 6.44 3.43 11.39
CA ALA A 30 5.45 4.15 12.18
C ALA A 30 4.01 3.64 11.99
N HIS A 31 3.68 3.05 10.83
CA HIS A 31 2.28 2.87 10.42
C HIS A 31 1.93 1.48 9.88
N PHE A 32 2.91 0.62 9.58
CA PHE A 32 2.72 -0.69 8.98
C PHE A 32 3.78 -1.67 9.47
N ASP A 33 3.40 -2.59 10.34
CA ASP A 33 4.31 -3.55 10.97
C ASP A 33 3.79 -5.00 10.78
N PRO A 34 4.38 -5.76 9.83
CA PRO A 34 3.94 -7.11 9.50
C PRO A 34 4.53 -8.18 10.44
N TYR A 35 3.66 -9.00 11.02
CA TYR A 35 3.98 -10.18 11.83
C TYR A 35 3.57 -11.47 11.09
N ALA A 36 3.87 -12.63 11.68
CA ALA A 36 3.61 -13.92 11.04
C ALA A 36 2.12 -14.19 10.77
N ALA A 37 1.23 -13.83 11.70
CA ALA A 37 -0.22 -14.11 11.61
C ALA A 37 -1.07 -12.87 11.32
N GLU A 38 -0.51 -11.68 11.50
CA GLU A 38 -1.23 -10.42 11.48
C GLU A 38 -0.33 -9.26 11.04
N VAL A 39 -0.95 -8.11 10.81
CA VAL A 39 -0.27 -6.84 10.57
C VAL A 39 -0.84 -5.78 11.48
N VAL A 40 0.03 -4.92 11.99
CA VAL A 40 -0.38 -3.72 12.72
C VAL A 40 -0.36 -2.54 11.76
N VAL A 41 -1.52 -1.93 11.53
CA VAL A 41 -1.67 -0.75 10.68
C VAL A 41 -2.20 0.42 11.52
N ASN A 42 -1.43 1.50 11.65
CA ASN A 42 -1.75 2.64 12.52
C ASN A 42 -2.11 2.23 13.96
N GLY A 43 -1.41 1.25 14.52
CA GLY A 43 -1.66 0.71 15.87
C GLY A 43 -2.83 -0.28 15.97
N ARG A 44 -3.48 -0.60 14.84
CA ARG A 44 -4.58 -1.55 14.77
C ARG A 44 -4.11 -2.91 14.24
N THR A 45 -4.35 -3.96 15.01
CA THR A 45 -4.05 -5.34 14.60
C THR A 45 -5.10 -5.88 13.63
N ILE A 46 -4.65 -6.43 12.51
CA ILE A 46 -5.48 -6.98 11.42
C ILE A 46 -4.93 -8.37 11.07
N ALA A 47 -5.77 -9.40 11.13
CA ALA A 47 -5.36 -10.74 10.70
C ALA A 47 -5.17 -10.78 9.19
N TRP A 48 -4.12 -11.46 8.70
CA TRP A 48 -3.92 -11.59 7.25
C TRP A 48 -5.10 -12.25 6.53
N SER A 49 -5.77 -13.17 7.22
CA SER A 49 -6.95 -13.90 6.74
C SER A 49 -8.25 -13.10 6.74
N SER A 50 -8.24 -11.83 7.19
CA SER A 50 -9.41 -10.96 7.14
C SER A 50 -9.31 -9.89 6.06
N ILE A 51 -8.19 -9.76 5.35
CA ILE A 51 -7.99 -8.69 4.36
C ILE A 51 -8.65 -9.06 3.03
N ASP A 52 -9.76 -8.41 2.69
CA ASP A 52 -10.56 -8.74 1.52
C ASP A 52 -10.15 -7.95 0.27
N GLU A 53 -9.66 -6.72 0.46
CA GLU A 53 -9.35 -5.79 -0.62
C GLU A 53 -8.25 -4.80 -0.23
N VAL A 54 -7.44 -4.41 -1.21
CA VAL A 54 -6.46 -3.33 -1.13
C VAL A 54 -6.70 -2.36 -2.28
N GLU A 55 -6.89 -1.09 -1.95
CA GLU A 55 -7.02 0.00 -2.91
C GLU A 55 -5.82 0.94 -2.82
N VAL A 56 -5.28 1.37 -3.96
CA VAL A 56 -4.23 2.39 -4.03
C VAL A 56 -4.66 3.56 -4.89
N VAL A 57 -4.85 4.73 -4.28
CA VAL A 57 -5.21 5.97 -4.96
C VAL A 57 -4.10 7.01 -4.88
N ARG A 58 -3.95 7.80 -5.94
CA ARG A 58 -3.03 8.95 -5.94
C ARG A 58 -3.63 10.07 -5.09
N ALA A 59 -2.86 10.62 -4.15
CA ALA A 59 -3.30 11.74 -3.32
C ALA A 59 -3.59 12.97 -4.19
N ALA A 60 -4.81 13.52 -4.07
CA ALA A 60 -5.21 14.71 -4.79
C ALA A 60 -4.40 15.92 -4.31
N ARG A 61 -3.70 16.60 -5.22
CA ARG A 61 -2.91 17.79 -4.91
C ARG A 61 -3.81 19.03 -5.01
N VAL A 62 -3.74 19.93 -4.04
CA VAL A 62 -4.30 21.29 -4.21
C VAL A 62 -3.56 21.95 -5.38
N GLY A 63 -4.25 22.15 -6.50
CA GLY A 63 -3.72 22.81 -7.68
C GLY A 63 -3.54 24.30 -7.43
N GLY A 64 -2.31 24.74 -7.18
CA GLY A 64 -1.98 26.16 -7.02
C GLY A 64 -0.47 26.41 -6.97
N PRO A 65 -0.02 27.67 -7.04
CA PRO A 65 1.40 28.04 -7.00
C PRO A 65 2.14 27.50 -5.77
N ALA A 66 1.45 27.38 -4.63
CA ALA A 66 1.95 26.73 -3.42
C ALA A 66 2.25 25.23 -3.62
N GLY A 67 1.44 24.53 -4.42
CA GLY A 67 1.65 23.12 -4.78
C GLY A 67 2.86 22.91 -5.72
N TRP A 68 3.23 23.91 -6.52
CA TRP A 68 4.43 23.87 -7.36
C TRP A 68 5.72 24.02 -6.53
N LEU A 69 5.72 24.89 -5.51
CA LEU A 69 6.86 25.06 -4.60
C LEU A 69 7.09 23.80 -3.74
N VAL A 70 6.01 23.16 -3.26
CA VAL A 70 6.06 21.88 -2.55
C VAL A 70 6.56 20.76 -3.46
N LYS A 71 6.22 20.76 -4.76
CA LYS A 71 6.77 19.80 -5.74
C LYS A 71 8.28 19.91 -5.84
N GLN A 72 8.82 21.13 -5.78
CA GLN A 72 10.25 21.37 -5.87
C GLN A 72 11.01 20.99 -4.58
N MET A 73 10.33 20.97 -3.41
CA MET A 73 10.93 20.55 -2.13
C MET A 73 10.73 19.06 -1.77
N TYR A 74 9.63 18.41 -2.20
CA TYR A 74 9.22 17.07 -1.74
C TYR A 74 9.15 15.98 -2.83
N GLY A 75 9.50 16.33 -4.08
CA GLY A 75 10.01 15.43 -5.13
C GLY A 75 9.04 14.45 -5.80
N GLU A 76 8.07 13.85 -5.11
CA GLU A 76 7.39 12.64 -5.63
C GLU A 76 5.85 12.67 -5.50
N ASP A 77 5.18 11.90 -6.35
CA ASP A 77 3.76 11.57 -6.20
C ASP A 77 3.52 10.84 -4.87
N ARG A 78 2.41 11.18 -4.21
CA ARG A 78 1.97 10.57 -2.96
C ARG A 78 0.72 9.75 -3.19
N TYR A 79 0.55 8.71 -2.39
CA TYR A 79 -0.50 7.72 -2.52
C TYR A 79 -1.18 7.46 -1.18
N HIS A 80 -2.45 7.07 -1.23
CA HIS A 80 -3.15 6.47 -0.11
C HIS A 80 -3.34 4.98 -0.40
N VAL A 81 -3.11 4.15 0.60
CA VAL A 81 -3.33 2.70 0.53
C VAL A 81 -4.45 2.36 1.51
N GLY A 82 -5.62 2.00 1.00
CA GLY A 82 -6.74 1.47 1.77
C GLY A 82 -6.63 -0.05 1.90
N ILE A 83 -6.77 -0.56 3.11
CA ILE A 83 -6.77 -1.98 3.44
C ILE A 83 -8.13 -2.30 4.06
N TYR A 84 -8.95 -3.07 3.34
CA TYR A 84 -10.32 -3.41 3.75
C TYR A 84 -10.37 -4.81 4.34
N PHE A 85 -11.06 -4.95 5.47
CA PHE A 85 -11.21 -6.21 6.18
C PHE A 85 -12.58 -6.26 6.88
N GLY A 86 -13.46 -7.14 6.39
CA GLY A 86 -14.85 -7.14 6.83
C GLY A 86 -15.54 -5.77 6.58
N PRO A 87 -16.23 -5.18 7.57
CA PRO A 87 -16.88 -3.88 7.43
C PRO A 87 -15.95 -2.68 7.67
N GLU A 88 -14.65 -2.92 7.86
CA GLU A 88 -13.71 -1.91 8.35
C GLU A 88 -12.58 -1.63 7.36
N GLU A 89 -11.96 -0.46 7.51
CA GLU A 89 -10.80 -0.05 6.72
C GLU A 89 -9.67 0.50 7.60
N ALA A 90 -8.44 0.32 7.12
CA ALA A 90 -7.26 1.02 7.60
C ALA A 90 -6.58 1.70 6.42
N VAL A 91 -6.20 2.97 6.58
CA VAL A 91 -5.64 3.78 5.49
C VAL A 91 -4.25 4.26 5.85
N LEU A 92 -3.27 3.95 5.00
CA LEU A 92 -1.96 4.59 4.99
C LEU A 92 -2.03 5.81 4.09
N THR A 93 -1.82 7.00 4.63
CA THR A 93 -1.98 8.25 3.88
C THR A 93 -0.65 8.87 3.46
N ASN A 94 -0.62 9.49 2.28
CA ASN A 94 0.50 10.30 1.79
C ASN A 94 1.84 9.54 1.73
N VAL A 95 1.82 8.26 1.39
CA VAL A 95 3.02 7.45 1.24
C VAL A 95 3.64 7.61 -0.15
N PRO A 96 4.98 7.51 -0.30
CA PRO A 96 5.59 7.44 -1.64
C PRO A 96 5.20 6.13 -2.35
N LEU A 97 5.34 6.10 -3.68
CA LEU A 97 4.97 4.93 -4.49
C LEU A 97 5.66 3.64 -4.04
N SER A 98 6.95 3.72 -3.69
CA SER A 98 7.74 2.57 -3.23
C SER A 98 7.21 1.95 -1.93
N VAL A 99 6.67 2.77 -1.03
CA VAL A 99 6.00 2.28 0.19
C VAL A 99 4.67 1.64 -0.16
N ALA A 100 3.88 2.24 -1.05
CA ALA A 100 2.64 1.62 -1.52
C ALA A 100 2.91 0.25 -2.18
N GLU A 101 3.93 0.15 -3.04
CA GLU A 101 4.38 -1.11 -3.63
C GLU A 101 4.75 -2.14 -2.56
N HIS A 102 5.56 -1.74 -1.58
CA HIS A 102 5.99 -2.63 -0.51
C HIS A 102 4.80 -3.17 0.31
N VAL A 103 3.83 -2.31 0.64
CA VAL A 103 2.63 -2.71 1.37
C VAL A 103 1.80 -3.71 0.57
N VAL A 104 1.49 -3.40 -0.68
CA VAL A 104 0.69 -4.29 -1.55
C VAL A 104 1.37 -5.64 -1.72
N ARG A 105 2.68 -5.66 -1.98
CA ARG A 105 3.44 -6.91 -2.12
C ARG A 105 3.53 -7.69 -0.81
N THR A 106 3.58 -7.00 0.32
CA THR A 106 3.60 -7.67 1.64
C THR A 106 2.27 -8.35 1.90
N ILE A 107 1.15 -7.70 1.59
CA ILE A 107 -0.18 -8.31 1.67
C ILE A 107 -0.27 -9.52 0.72
N ALA A 108 0.21 -9.39 -0.51
CA ALA A 108 0.24 -10.50 -1.48
C ALA A 108 1.10 -11.69 -1.02
N PHE A 109 2.10 -11.48 -0.16
CA PHE A 109 2.93 -12.54 0.41
C PHE A 109 2.24 -13.24 1.58
N TYR A 110 1.66 -12.49 2.52
CA TYR A 110 1.13 -13.03 3.77
C TYR A 110 -0.34 -13.47 3.70
N ALA A 111 -1.17 -12.85 2.87
CA ALA A 111 -2.60 -13.18 2.78
C ALA A 111 -2.78 -14.63 2.31
N PRO A 112 -3.54 -15.47 3.05
CA PRO A 112 -3.70 -16.88 2.71
C PRO A 112 -4.73 -17.12 1.61
N HIS A 113 -5.54 -16.11 1.27
CA HIS A 113 -6.59 -16.16 0.25
C HIS A 113 -6.40 -15.05 -0.80
N PRO A 114 -7.07 -15.14 -1.96
CA PRO A 114 -7.06 -14.06 -2.93
C PRO A 114 -7.56 -12.75 -2.31
N VAL A 115 -6.81 -11.68 -2.53
CA VAL A 115 -7.12 -10.31 -2.08
C VAL A 115 -7.44 -9.48 -3.31
N ARG A 116 -8.59 -8.79 -3.32
CA ARG A 116 -8.95 -7.89 -4.41
C ARG A 116 -8.01 -6.70 -4.45
N TYR A 117 -7.62 -6.29 -5.64
CA TYR A 117 -6.76 -5.13 -5.85
C TYR A 117 -7.44 -4.13 -6.78
N SER A 118 -7.38 -2.87 -6.40
CA SER A 118 -7.76 -1.72 -7.23
C SER A 118 -6.70 -0.63 -7.13
N GLY A 119 -6.32 0.00 -8.24
CA GLY A 119 -5.47 1.20 -8.19
C GLY A 119 -4.37 1.28 -9.24
N VAL A 120 -3.15 1.58 -8.79
CA VAL A 120 -1.99 1.86 -9.65
C VAL A 120 -1.43 0.58 -10.26
N GLU A 121 -1.40 0.49 -11.58
CA GLU A 121 -0.84 -0.65 -12.29
C GLU A 121 0.65 -0.90 -11.93
N GLY A 122 1.04 -2.17 -11.85
CA GLY A 122 2.43 -2.57 -11.66
C GLY A 122 2.94 -2.59 -10.20
N LEU A 123 2.10 -2.29 -9.20
CA LEU A 123 2.50 -2.35 -7.79
C LEU A 123 2.72 -3.77 -7.26
N SER A 124 2.07 -4.76 -7.86
CA SER A 124 2.26 -6.18 -7.57
C SER A 124 1.80 -6.98 -8.79
N PRO A 125 2.30 -8.21 -9.01
CA PRO A 125 1.72 -9.12 -9.99
C PRO A 125 0.26 -9.42 -9.63
N ILE A 126 -0.57 -9.56 -10.66
CA ILE A 126 -2.03 -9.69 -10.54
C ILE A 126 -2.44 -10.96 -11.28
N ALA A 127 -3.23 -11.80 -10.62
CA ALA A 127 -3.86 -12.95 -11.25
C ALA A 127 -5.14 -12.50 -11.95
N HIS A 128 -5.28 -12.88 -13.22
CA HIS A 128 -6.57 -12.82 -13.91
C HIS A 128 -7.39 -14.03 -13.43
N GLY A 129 -8.51 -13.73 -12.76
CA GLY A 129 -9.55 -14.72 -12.48
C GLY A 129 -10.34 -15.04 -13.74
#